data_AF-A0A9E2B125-F1
#
_entry.id   AF-A0A9E2B125-F1
#
_cell.length_a   1.000
_cell.length_b   1.000
_cell.length_c   1.000
_cell.angle_alpha   90.00
_cell.angle_beta   90.00
_cell.angle_gamma   90.00
#
_symmetry.space_group_name_H-M   'P 1'
#
loop_
_entity.id
_entity.type
_entity.pdbx_description
1 polymer ?
#
loop_
_entity_poly.entity_id
_entity_poly.type
_entity_poly.pdbx_seq_one_letter_code
_entity_poly.pdbx_strand_id
1 'polypeptide(L)'
;MRFYSIIPFFFLYVLCANAQGNPLVVEDSLAQQNWVDAKYDAMTMDERLGQLFMVSVASDQTNASTDKIKTLIKEHHIGGVIFSTGGPVRQAKLTNSFQAVSKIPLMVGMDAEWGLA
;
A
#
# COMPACT_ATOMS: atom_id res chain seq x y z
N MET A 1 24.56 -48.97 2.60
CA MET A 1 24.43 -48.60 1.17
C MET A 1 23.16 -47.82 0.82
N ARG A 2 22.04 -47.89 1.57
CA ARG A 2 20.79 -47.15 1.25
C ARG A 2 20.82 -45.63 1.48
N PHE A 3 21.71 -45.12 2.35
CA PHE A 3 21.81 -43.68 2.65
C PHE A 3 22.40 -42.85 1.50
N TYR A 4 23.32 -43.41 0.72
CA TYR A 4 23.94 -42.70 -0.41
C TYR A 4 22.97 -42.46 -1.57
N SER A 5 21.91 -43.27 -1.70
CA SER A 5 20.87 -43.09 -2.71
C SER A 5 19.94 -41.90 -2.42
N ILE A 6 19.91 -41.37 -1.19
CA ILE A 6 19.01 -40.29 -0.76
C ILE A 6 19.65 -38.90 -0.92
N ILE A 7 20.98 -38.83 -0.90
CA ILE A 7 21.78 -37.61 -1.06
C ILE A 7 21.48 -36.86 -2.37
N PRO A 8 21.36 -37.49 -3.56
CA PRO A 8 21.03 -36.76 -4.78
C PRO A 8 19.61 -36.16 -4.75
N PHE A 9 18.66 -36.83 -4.10
CA PHE A 9 17.31 -36.29 -3.91
C PHE A 9 17.28 -35.10 -2.94
N PHE A 10 18.10 -35.14 -1.89
CA PHE A 10 18.28 -34.00 -0.98
C PHE A 10 18.93 -32.80 -1.69
N PHE A 11 19.96 -33.02 -2.50
CA PHE A 11 20.58 -31.95 -3.30
C PHE A 11 19.63 -31.38 -4.36
N LEU A 12 18.84 -32.22 -5.02
CA LEU A 12 17.81 -31.78 -5.97
C LEU A 12 16.72 -30.95 -5.26
N TYR A 13 16.34 -31.33 -4.04
CA TYR A 13 15.38 -30.58 -3.22
C TYR A 13 15.90 -29.19 -2.83
N VAL A 14 17.18 -29.08 -2.46
CA VAL A 14 17.82 -27.79 -2.15
C VAL A 14 17.92 -26.90 -3.39
N LEU A 15 18.16 -27.46 -4.58
CA LEU A 15 18.20 -26.70 -5.83
C LEU A 15 16.83 -26.15 -6.27
N CYS A 16 15.73 -26.75 -5.80
CA CYS A 16 14.36 -26.31 -6.07
C CYS A 16 13.80 -25.38 -4.97
N ALA A 17 14.56 -25.11 -3.90
CA ALA A 17 14.14 -24.21 -2.84
C ALA A 17 14.18 -22.76 -3.33
N ASN A 18 13.00 -22.19 -3.57
CA ASN A 18 12.86 -20.77 -3.88
C ASN A 18 12.66 -20.00 -2.57
N ALA A 19 13.61 -19.10 -2.25
CA ALA A 19 13.43 -18.13 -1.18
C ALA A 19 12.43 -17.05 -1.60
N GLN A 20 11.87 -16.34 -0.63
CA GLN A 20 11.01 -15.20 -0.92
C GLN A 20 11.85 -14.08 -1.56
N GLY A 21 11.50 -13.72 -2.80
CA GLY A 21 12.15 -12.62 -3.52
C GLY A 21 11.91 -11.28 -2.85
N ASN A 22 12.74 -10.29 -3.17
CA ASN A 22 12.52 -8.92 -2.70
C ASN A 22 11.15 -8.42 -3.22
N PRO A 23 10.18 -8.09 -2.34
CA PRO A 23 8.82 -7.74 -2.75
C PRO A 23 8.73 -6.41 -3.52
N LEU A 24 9.80 -5.62 -3.54
CA LEU A 24 9.85 -4.37 -4.29
C LEU A 24 10.40 -4.53 -5.71
N VAL A 25 10.94 -5.70 -6.06
CA VAL A 25 11.47 -5.96 -7.42
C VAL A 25 10.31 -6.29 -8.34
N VAL A 26 10.13 -5.45 -9.36
CA VAL A 26 9.16 -5.66 -10.45
C VAL A 26 9.89 -5.92 -11.77
N GLU A 27 9.18 -6.44 -12.78
CA GLU A 27 9.76 -6.73 -14.10
C GLU A 27 10.53 -5.53 -14.69
N ASP A 28 9.96 -4.32 -14.61
CA ASP A 28 10.62 -3.08 -15.00
C ASP A 28 11.03 -2.24 -13.77
N SER A 29 12.03 -2.73 -13.05
CA SER A 29 12.55 -2.07 -11.85
C SER A 29 13.16 -0.69 -12.14
N LEU A 30 13.64 -0.45 -13.37
CA LEU A 30 14.20 0.85 -13.77
C LEU A 30 13.09 1.90 -13.93
N ALA A 31 11.99 1.55 -14.60
CA ALA A 31 10.84 2.45 -14.72
C ALA A 31 10.21 2.75 -13.36
N GLN A 32 10.11 1.74 -12.48
CA GLN A 32 9.65 1.94 -11.10
C GLN A 32 10.55 2.93 -10.34
N GLN A 33 11.87 2.72 -10.37
CA GLN A 33 12.81 3.60 -9.68
C GLN A 33 12.73 5.04 -10.22
N ASN A 34 12.75 5.22 -11.55
CA ASN A 34 12.63 6.54 -12.17
C ASN A 34 11.34 7.25 -11.77
N TRP A 35 10.23 6.52 -11.67
CA TRP A 35 8.96 7.09 -11.22
C TRP A 35 9.03 7.52 -9.75
N VAL A 36 9.58 6.66 -8.86
CA VAL A 36 9.73 6.97 -7.43
C VAL A 36 10.61 8.20 -7.24
N ASP A 37 11.79 8.23 -7.87
CA ASP A 37 12.75 9.31 -7.76
C ASP A 37 12.14 10.62 -8.27
N ALA A 38 11.48 10.61 -9.43
CA ALA A 38 10.81 11.78 -9.98
C ALA A 38 9.69 12.33 -9.09
N LYS A 39 8.92 11.45 -8.41
CA LYS A 39 7.90 11.87 -7.44
C LYS A 39 8.54 12.43 -6.17
N TYR A 40 9.56 11.76 -5.64
CA TYR A 40 10.22 12.15 -4.41
C TYR A 40 10.96 13.49 -4.52
N ASP A 41 11.67 13.69 -5.63
CA ASP A 41 12.43 14.91 -5.90
C ASP A 41 11.52 16.11 -6.17
N ALA A 42 10.30 15.88 -6.66
CA ALA A 42 9.30 16.93 -6.84
C ALA A 42 8.53 17.30 -5.56
N MET A 43 8.78 16.62 -4.44
CA MET A 43 8.14 16.92 -3.15
C MET A 43 8.94 17.92 -2.31
N THR A 44 8.22 18.85 -1.68
CA THR A 44 8.72 19.67 -0.57
C THR A 44 8.97 18.83 0.68
N MET A 45 9.67 19.40 1.67
CA MET A 45 9.90 18.72 2.95
C MET A 45 8.58 18.39 3.66
N ASP A 46 7.61 19.30 3.64
CA ASP A 46 6.30 19.11 4.27
C ASP A 46 5.50 18.01 3.57
N GLU A 47 5.55 17.93 2.23
CA GLU A 47 4.95 16.83 1.48
C GLU A 47 5.57 15.48 1.84
N ARG A 48 6.91 15.41 1.91
CA ARG A 48 7.63 14.18 2.33
C ARG A 48 7.26 13.76 3.74
N LEU A 49 7.15 14.71 4.67
CA LEU A 49 6.69 14.45 6.03
C LEU A 49 5.24 13.95 6.04
N GLY A 50 4.36 14.59 5.28
CA GLY A 50 2.96 14.19 5.12
C GLY A 50 2.81 12.73 4.67
N GLN A 51 3.64 12.28 3.72
CA GLN A 51 3.62 10.89 3.23
C GLN A 51 3.84 9.83 4.32
N LEU A 52 4.38 10.19 5.49
CA LEU A 52 4.58 9.28 6.62
C LEU A 52 3.33 9.07 7.47
N PHE A 53 2.26 9.83 7.22
CA PHE A 53 1.02 9.76 8.00
C PHE A 53 -0.09 9.01 7.28
N MET A 54 -0.79 8.18 8.05
CA MET A 54 -2.00 7.47 7.65
C MET A 54 -3.11 7.76 8.67
N VAL A 55 -4.33 8.01 8.21
CA VAL A 55 -5.47 8.36 9.08
C VAL A 55 -6.61 7.35 8.96
N SER A 56 -7.30 7.08 10.07
CA SER A 56 -8.44 6.16 10.07
C SER A 56 -9.70 6.83 9.52
N VAL A 57 -10.44 6.09 8.70
CA VAL A 57 -11.70 6.52 8.07
C VAL A 57 -12.77 5.47 8.29
N ALA A 58 -13.94 5.90 8.77
CA ALA A 58 -15.14 5.07 8.77
C ALA A 58 -16.00 5.44 7.56
N SER A 59 -16.42 4.47 6.76
CA SER A 59 -17.14 4.76 5.51
C SER A 59 -18.61 5.19 5.70
N ASP A 60 -19.11 5.08 6.93
CA ASP A 60 -20.41 5.58 7.41
C ASP A 60 -20.29 6.90 8.20
N GLN A 61 -19.10 7.52 8.24
CA GLN A 61 -18.89 8.79 8.92
C GLN A 61 -19.65 9.95 8.25
N THR A 62 -19.82 11.03 9.01
CA THR A 62 -20.48 12.24 8.51
C THR A 62 -19.70 12.92 7.38
N ASN A 63 -20.38 13.72 6.56
CA ASN A 63 -19.73 14.54 5.53
C ASN A 63 -18.69 15.50 6.12
N ALA A 64 -18.96 16.07 7.30
CA ALA A 64 -18.00 16.94 7.98
C ALA A 64 -16.70 16.22 8.35
N SER A 65 -16.77 14.96 8.80
CA SER A 65 -15.57 14.13 9.03
C SER A 65 -14.84 13.86 7.73
N THR A 66 -15.58 13.53 6.66
CA THR A 66 -15.00 13.30 5.31
C THR A 66 -14.28 14.52 4.77
N ASP A 67 -14.83 15.71 4.97
CA ASP A 67 -14.21 16.95 4.50
C ASP A 67 -12.96 17.30 5.31
N LYS A 68 -12.91 16.99 6.62
CA LYS A 68 -11.67 17.08 7.40
C LYS A 68 -10.57 16.18 6.83
N ILE A 69 -10.90 14.95 6.42
CA ILE A 69 -9.91 14.06 5.78
C ILE A 69 -9.42 14.65 4.46
N LYS A 70 -10.30 15.24 3.65
CA LYS A 70 -9.88 15.94 2.42
C LYS A 70 -8.96 17.12 2.71
N THR A 71 -9.20 17.86 3.80
CA THR A 71 -8.28 18.92 4.26
C THR A 71 -6.91 18.33 4.60
N LEU A 72 -6.84 17.23 5.35
CA LEU A 72 -5.57 16.55 5.64
C LEU A 72 -4.83 16.09 4.37
N ILE A 73 -5.56 15.60 3.36
CA ILE A 73 -4.96 15.20 2.07
C ILE A 73 -4.41 16.41 1.31
N LYS A 74 -5.18 17.50 1.23
CA LYS A 74 -4.83 18.67 0.41
C LYS A 74 -3.77 19.57 1.07
N GLU A 75 -3.90 19.80 2.37
CA GLU A 75 -3.10 20.79 3.11
C GLU A 75 -1.93 20.16 3.87
N HIS A 76 -2.05 18.89 4.26
CA HIS A 76 -1.02 18.17 5.02
C HIS A 76 -0.43 16.97 4.27
N HIS A 77 -0.86 16.74 3.02
CA HIS A 77 -0.25 15.79 2.09
C HIS A 77 -0.07 14.38 2.67
N ILE A 78 -1.06 13.91 3.44
CA ILE A 78 -0.99 12.58 4.07
C ILE A 78 -0.78 11.47 3.02
N GLY A 79 -0.01 10.45 3.39
CA GLY A 79 0.34 9.34 2.48
C GLY A 79 -0.75 8.29 2.33
N GLY A 80 -1.65 8.16 3.31
CA GLY A 80 -2.67 7.11 3.24
C GLY A 80 -3.87 7.27 4.15
N VAL A 81 -4.83 6.37 3.94
CA VAL A 81 -6.04 6.22 4.76
C VAL A 81 -6.26 4.74 5.08
N ILE A 82 -6.63 4.42 6.32
CA ILE A 82 -7.02 3.07 6.73
C ILE A 82 -8.52 3.02 7.02
N PHE A 83 -9.25 2.20 6.27
CA PHE A 83 -10.69 2.02 6.47
C PHE A 83 -10.98 1.05 7.60
N SER A 84 -11.91 1.43 8.48
CA SER A 84 -12.41 0.60 9.59
C SER A 84 -13.84 0.13 9.31
N THR A 85 -14.85 0.82 9.84
CA THR A 85 -16.26 0.40 9.78
C THR A 85 -17.01 0.93 8.55
N GLY A 86 -18.18 0.35 8.31
CA GLY A 86 -19.17 0.84 7.35
C GLY A 86 -19.49 -0.19 6.28
N GLY A 87 -19.33 0.12 4.99
CA GLY A 87 -19.63 -0.85 3.93
C GLY A 87 -18.96 -0.57 2.58
N PRO A 88 -18.77 -1.61 1.75
CA PRO A 88 -17.84 -1.61 0.61
C PRO A 88 -18.18 -0.59 -0.47
N VAL A 89 -19.47 -0.36 -0.75
CA VAL A 89 -19.89 0.60 -1.77
C VAL A 89 -19.59 2.04 -1.34
N ARG A 90 -19.78 2.37 -0.05
CA ARG A 90 -19.43 3.71 0.47
C ARG A 90 -17.92 3.89 0.53
N GLN A 91 -17.19 2.87 0.96
CA GLN A 91 -15.72 2.85 0.94
C GLN A 91 -15.19 3.15 -0.46
N ALA A 92 -15.65 2.42 -1.50
CA ALA A 92 -15.22 2.65 -2.88
C ALA A 92 -15.48 4.09 -3.37
N LYS A 93 -16.65 4.66 -3.04
CA LYS A 93 -16.97 6.06 -3.35
C LYS A 93 -16.05 7.05 -2.64
N LEU A 94 -15.73 6.80 -1.36
CA LEU A 94 -14.81 7.63 -0.59
C LEU A 94 -13.38 7.51 -1.10
N THR A 95 -12.92 6.31 -1.44
CA THR A 95 -11.62 6.09 -2.10
C THR A 95 -11.50 6.96 -3.35
N ASN A 96 -12.48 6.93 -4.25
CA ASN A 96 -12.46 7.75 -5.45
C ASN A 96 -12.42 9.25 -5.12
N SER A 97 -13.22 9.69 -4.15
CA SER A 97 -13.27 11.08 -3.67
C SER A 97 -11.93 11.55 -3.10
N PHE A 98 -11.26 10.72 -2.33
CA PHE A 98 -9.96 11.03 -1.72
C PHE A 98 -8.82 10.99 -2.74
N GLN A 99 -8.79 9.99 -3.63
CA GLN A 99 -7.79 9.92 -4.69
C GLN A 99 -7.91 11.11 -5.65
N ALA A 100 -9.13 11.58 -5.96
CA ALA A 100 -9.35 12.73 -6.83
C ALA A 100 -8.79 14.05 -6.27
N VAL A 101 -8.58 14.15 -4.95
CA VAL A 101 -8.01 15.35 -4.32
C VAL A 101 -6.54 15.18 -3.92
N SER A 102 -5.96 13.99 -4.10
CA SER A 102 -4.59 13.71 -3.72
C SER A 102 -3.62 13.95 -4.88
N LYS A 103 -2.49 14.61 -4.59
CA LYS A 103 -1.41 14.85 -5.57
C LYS A 103 -0.60 13.57 -5.84
N ILE A 104 -0.34 12.79 -4.79
CA ILE A 104 0.31 11.48 -4.83
C ILE A 104 -0.76 10.43 -4.52
N PRO A 105 -0.87 9.32 -5.27
CA PRO A 105 -1.87 8.29 -4.98
C PRO A 105 -1.79 7.81 -3.53
N LEU A 106 -2.91 7.87 -2.82
CA LEU A 106 -2.98 7.49 -1.41
C LEU A 106 -2.82 5.98 -1.28
N MET A 107 -2.06 5.55 -0.27
CA MET A 107 -2.11 4.17 0.21
C MET A 107 -3.44 3.93 0.93
N VAL A 108 -4.22 2.96 0.45
CA VAL A 108 -5.51 2.59 1.05
C VAL A 108 -5.36 1.26 1.75
N GLY A 109 -5.47 1.27 3.07
CA GLY A 109 -5.41 0.08 3.92
C GLY A 109 -6.77 -0.29 4.51
N MET A 110 -6.88 -1.53 4.98
CA MET A 110 -7.99 -2.02 5.79
C MET A 110 -7.57 -3.30 6.52
N ASP A 111 -8.15 -3.56 7.69
CA ASP A 111 -7.98 -4.82 8.41
C ASP A 111 -8.95 -5.88 7.84
N ALA A 112 -8.56 -6.54 6.75
CA ALA A 112 -9.42 -7.43 5.95
C ALA A 112 -9.45 -8.91 6.44
N GLU A 113 -9.34 -9.14 7.74
CA GLU A 113 -9.17 -10.49 8.30
C GLU A 113 -10.43 -11.39 8.18
N TRP A 114 -11.62 -10.78 8.11
CA TRP A 114 -12.90 -11.49 8.19
C TRP A 114 -13.79 -11.31 6.95
N GLY A 115 -13.23 -10.80 5.86
CA GLY A 115 -13.95 -10.50 4.63
C GLY A 115 -14.64 -9.13 4.64
N LEU A 116 -15.42 -8.87 3.58
CA LEU A 116 -16.18 -7.63 3.41
C LEU A 116 -17.50 -7.74 4.16
N ALA A 117 -17.55 -7.26 5.41
CA ALA A 117 -18.79 -7.09 6.17
C ALA A 117 -19.51 -5.78 5.78
#